data_AF-A0A3M1ARX0-F1
#
_entry.id   AF-A0A3M1ARX0-F1
#
_cell.length_a   1.000
_cell.length_b   1.000
_cell.length_c   1.000
_cell.angle_alpha   90.00
_cell.angle_beta   90.00
_cell.angle_gamma   90.00
#
_symmetry.space_group_name_H-M   'P 1'
#
loop_
_entity.id
_entity.type
_entity.pdbx_description
1 polymer ?
#
loop_
_entity_poly.entity_id
_entity_poly.type
_entity_poly.pdbx_seq_one_letter_code
_entity_poly.pdbx_strand_id
1 'polypeptide(L)'
;GVPEPVRSALLEGASWWNQAFEAAGYRNAFRVEMLPADADPMDVRYNLIQWVHRSTRGWSYGGSVIDPRTGEIIKGKVTLGSLRVRQDFLIAQGLLAAYENGDNPDPRLMEMALARLRQLSAHEVGHTLGLAHNFTASVDNRASVMDYPHPYITLNDDGSLDFSKAYDTGIGEWDKRTILYGYQDFPEGTDEKAALTAILEENMKMGLHYLSDQDARPQSSAHPLAHLWDNGSWPTDELKRLMEVRNTALKNFGLDNIPNGTPLAELERVLVPLYLAHRYQVEAVAKVIGGVNYTYTVKGFETRAGDQWKVRPVSDEKQAEALQALLSTLDTRYLELPENIRELIPPQPIGYRRDRETFKGNTGLVFDPMAGAESAAATTIALLLNPERLTRLVQQKAAEPDRLVSPQYVIEMLLTRAFFNHRETPWQAEMANKIEKLAVRQLIALAADKNADQQVAAIALLQLDDLDKQLDLELANEKDFSRKAHLTWLKNEIRLFRQNPKEYQLPPAPQMPDGSPIGCGEG
;
A
#
# COMPACT_ATOMS: atom_id res chain seq x y z
N GLY A 1 -3.62 -13.96 28.74
CA GLY A 1 -4.82 -13.74 27.90
C GLY A 1 -4.78 -12.35 27.29
N VAL A 2 -5.80 -11.97 26.52
CA VAL A 2 -5.90 -10.64 25.92
C VAL A 2 -6.25 -9.60 27.00
N PRO A 3 -5.50 -8.49 27.15
CA PRO A 3 -5.81 -7.44 28.12
C PRO A 3 -6.98 -6.55 27.63
N GLU A 4 -7.67 -5.87 28.55
CA GLU A 4 -8.53 -4.74 28.17
C GLU A 4 -7.68 -3.51 27.81
N PRO A 5 -8.16 -2.62 26.92
CA PRO A 5 -9.44 -2.66 26.18
C PRO A 5 -9.43 -3.53 24.90
N VAL A 6 -8.28 -4.15 24.58
CA VAL A 6 -8.10 -4.93 23.34
C VAL A 6 -9.07 -6.12 23.30
N ARG A 7 -9.25 -6.84 24.41
CA ARG A 7 -10.16 -7.97 24.49
C ARG A 7 -11.59 -7.62 24.06
N SER A 8 -12.13 -6.52 24.58
CA SER A 8 -13.46 -6.04 24.20
C SER A 8 -13.56 -5.73 22.71
N ALA A 9 -12.55 -5.07 22.15
CA ALA A 9 -12.50 -4.77 20.71
C ALA A 9 -12.47 -6.04 19.84
N LEU A 10 -11.72 -7.07 20.24
CA LEU A 10 -11.67 -8.33 19.48
C LEU A 10 -13.01 -9.07 19.50
N LEU A 11 -13.66 -9.16 20.67
CA LEU A 11 -14.98 -9.79 20.81
C LEU A 11 -16.04 -9.04 19.98
N GLU A 12 -16.04 -7.71 20.06
CA GLU A 12 -16.99 -6.86 19.33
C GLU A 12 -16.83 -7.02 17.82
N GLY A 13 -15.59 -6.90 17.30
CA GLY A 13 -15.32 -7.03 15.88
C GLY A 13 -15.67 -8.41 15.32
N ALA A 14 -15.29 -9.49 16.02
CA ALA A 14 -15.65 -10.84 15.60
C ALA A 14 -17.17 -11.06 15.61
N SER A 15 -17.90 -10.44 16.54
CA SER A 15 -19.36 -10.56 16.65
C SER A 15 -20.11 -9.91 15.49
N TRP A 16 -19.47 -9.04 14.70
CA TRP A 16 -20.08 -8.43 13.51
C TRP A 16 -20.56 -9.46 12.49
N TRP A 17 -19.94 -10.66 12.43
CA TRP A 17 -20.39 -11.73 11.55
C TRP A 17 -21.84 -12.15 11.78
N ASN A 18 -22.40 -11.97 12.99
CA ASN A 18 -23.83 -12.23 13.22
C ASN A 18 -24.73 -11.38 12.32
N GLN A 19 -24.31 -10.16 11.95
CA GLN A 19 -25.05 -9.31 11.01
C GLN A 19 -25.17 -9.96 9.62
N ALA A 20 -24.14 -10.68 9.16
CA ALA A 20 -24.17 -11.39 7.88
C ALA A 20 -25.04 -12.65 7.94
N PHE A 21 -24.98 -13.41 9.04
CA PHE A 21 -25.87 -14.55 9.24
C PHE A 21 -27.34 -14.12 9.40
N GLU A 22 -27.62 -13.00 10.07
CA GLU A 22 -28.96 -12.42 10.14
C GLU A 22 -29.48 -11.98 8.77
N ALA A 23 -28.63 -11.38 7.95
CA ALA A 23 -28.97 -11.05 6.56
C ALA A 23 -29.27 -12.29 5.71
N ALA A 24 -28.65 -13.44 6.01
CA ALA A 24 -28.95 -14.72 5.38
C ALA A 24 -30.22 -15.42 5.95
N GLY A 25 -30.90 -14.82 6.93
CA GLY A 25 -32.16 -15.31 7.49
C GLY A 25 -32.05 -16.06 8.81
N TYR A 26 -30.84 -16.19 9.37
CA TYR A 26 -30.63 -16.83 10.66
C TYR A 26 -30.92 -15.87 11.82
N ARG A 27 -31.09 -16.42 13.03
CA ARG A 27 -31.24 -15.62 14.26
C ARG A 27 -30.24 -16.11 15.29
N ASN A 28 -29.34 -15.23 15.73
CA ASN A 28 -28.27 -15.55 16.70
C ASN A 28 -27.43 -16.79 16.31
N ALA A 29 -27.24 -17.04 15.02
CA ALA A 29 -26.49 -18.21 14.56
C ALA A 29 -24.98 -18.06 14.76
N PHE A 30 -24.47 -16.83 14.85
CA PHE A 30 -23.06 -16.57 15.10
C PHE A 30 -22.88 -15.88 16.46
N ARG A 31 -22.09 -16.48 17.34
CA ARG A 31 -21.80 -15.95 18.69
C ARG A 31 -20.30 -16.00 18.97
N VAL A 32 -19.81 -14.95 19.62
CA VAL A 32 -18.42 -14.86 20.08
C VAL A 32 -18.44 -14.63 21.57
N GLU A 33 -17.74 -15.49 22.31
CA GLU A 33 -17.81 -15.53 23.76
C GLU A 33 -16.43 -15.71 24.37
N MET A 34 -16.34 -15.40 25.66
CA MET A 34 -15.15 -15.73 26.43
C MET A 34 -14.99 -17.24 26.51
N LEU A 35 -13.81 -17.73 26.12
CA LEU A 35 -13.45 -19.12 26.27
C LEU A 35 -13.60 -19.54 27.75
N PRO A 36 -14.27 -20.68 28.05
CA PRO A 36 -14.34 -21.20 29.42
C PRO A 36 -12.94 -21.39 30.02
N ALA A 37 -12.80 -21.13 31.32
CA ALA A 37 -11.50 -21.13 31.99
C ALA A 37 -10.81 -22.51 32.01
N ASP A 38 -11.59 -23.59 31.89
CA ASP A 38 -11.17 -24.99 31.87
C ASP A 38 -11.11 -25.59 30.44
N ALA A 39 -11.46 -24.82 29.40
CA ALA A 39 -11.39 -25.29 28.03
C ALA A 39 -9.94 -25.36 27.51
N ASP A 40 -9.58 -26.47 26.87
CA ASP A 40 -8.30 -26.62 26.18
C ASP A 40 -8.33 -25.83 24.85
N PRO A 41 -7.38 -24.91 24.58
CA PRO A 41 -7.30 -24.20 23.30
C PRO A 41 -7.23 -25.11 22.05
N MET A 42 -6.77 -26.35 22.18
CA MET A 42 -6.71 -27.34 21.11
C MET A 42 -8.00 -28.16 20.95
N ASP A 43 -8.97 -28.04 21.86
CA ASP A 43 -10.24 -28.76 21.78
C ASP A 43 -11.01 -28.36 20.52
N VAL A 44 -11.39 -29.33 19.70
CA VAL A 44 -12.07 -29.13 18.42
C VAL A 44 -13.47 -28.52 18.58
N ARG A 45 -14.09 -28.66 19.75
CA ARG A 45 -15.43 -28.15 20.04
C ARG A 45 -15.50 -26.61 20.10
N TYR A 46 -14.35 -25.94 20.22
CA TYR A 46 -14.28 -24.48 20.32
C TYR A 46 -13.54 -23.88 19.14
N ASN A 47 -14.18 -22.94 18.43
CA ASN A 47 -13.49 -22.01 17.57
C ASN A 47 -12.73 -20.99 18.44
N LEU A 48 -11.48 -20.69 18.12
CA LEU A 48 -10.60 -19.94 19.02
C LEU A 48 -10.01 -18.69 18.36
N ILE A 49 -10.14 -17.55 19.05
CA ILE A 49 -9.33 -16.36 18.80
C ILE A 49 -8.23 -16.30 19.86
N GLN A 50 -6.98 -16.47 19.46
CA GLN A 50 -5.82 -16.41 20.36
C GLN A 50 -4.97 -15.16 20.12
N TRP A 51 -4.40 -14.63 21.21
CA TRP A 51 -3.55 -13.44 21.21
C TRP A 51 -2.11 -13.81 21.53
N VAL A 52 -1.18 -13.42 20.66
CA VAL A 52 0.22 -13.82 20.77
C VAL A 52 1.17 -12.63 20.86
N HIS A 53 2.21 -12.78 21.68
CA HIS A 53 3.34 -11.86 21.76
C HIS A 53 4.49 -12.37 20.90
N ARG A 54 5.06 -11.49 20.09
CA ARG A 54 6.18 -11.79 19.17
C ARG A 54 7.29 -10.76 19.36
N SER A 55 8.51 -11.14 19.01
CA SER A 55 9.68 -10.25 19.06
C SER A 55 9.66 -9.16 17.98
N THR A 56 9.00 -9.42 16.86
CA THR A 56 8.79 -8.45 15.77
C THR A 56 7.31 -8.44 15.35
N ARG A 57 6.90 -7.43 14.58
CA ARG A 57 5.61 -7.45 13.88
C ARG A 57 5.47 -8.78 13.13
N GLY A 58 4.26 -9.31 13.09
CA GLY A 58 3.93 -10.62 12.55
C GLY A 58 2.58 -10.55 11.84
N TRP A 59 2.39 -11.39 10.82
CA TRP A 59 1.06 -11.60 10.26
C TRP A 59 0.13 -12.22 11.30
N SER A 60 -1.06 -11.62 11.42
CA SER A 60 -2.25 -12.30 11.92
C SER A 60 -2.76 -13.24 10.84
N TYR A 61 -3.40 -14.33 11.25
CA TYR A 61 -3.99 -15.28 10.31
C TYR A 61 -5.14 -16.05 10.96
N GLY A 62 -6.24 -16.19 10.22
CA GLY A 62 -7.30 -17.15 10.44
C GLY A 62 -7.03 -18.42 9.65
N GLY A 63 -6.99 -19.56 10.33
CA GLY A 63 -6.90 -20.88 9.71
C GLY A 63 -8.05 -21.77 10.14
N SER A 64 -8.26 -22.85 9.38
CA SER A 64 -9.32 -23.82 9.65
C SER A 64 -8.82 -25.26 9.61
N VAL A 65 -9.42 -26.12 10.42
CA VAL A 65 -9.34 -27.57 10.29
C VAL A 65 -10.53 -28.02 9.44
N ILE A 66 -10.24 -28.62 8.30
CA ILE A 66 -11.23 -28.97 7.27
C ILE A 66 -11.24 -30.49 7.10
N ASP A 67 -12.42 -31.09 6.98
CA ASP A 67 -12.51 -32.48 6.54
C ASP A 67 -12.16 -32.55 5.04
N PRO A 68 -11.05 -33.21 4.65
CA PRO A 68 -10.62 -33.23 3.25
C PRO A 68 -11.56 -34.01 2.33
N ARG A 69 -12.53 -34.77 2.88
CA ARG A 69 -13.48 -35.59 2.10
C ARG A 69 -14.74 -34.81 1.73
N THR A 70 -15.17 -33.89 2.60
CA THR A 70 -16.44 -33.15 2.45
C THR A 70 -16.22 -31.65 2.22
N GLY A 71 -15.06 -31.12 2.60
CA GLY A 71 -14.80 -29.68 2.62
C GLY A 71 -15.40 -28.97 3.84
N GLU A 72 -16.01 -29.70 4.78
CA GLU A 72 -16.62 -29.12 5.98
C GLU A 72 -15.56 -28.50 6.89
N ILE A 73 -15.80 -27.26 7.33
CA ILE A 73 -14.97 -26.56 8.32
C ILE A 73 -15.35 -27.08 9.71
N ILE A 74 -14.44 -27.81 10.34
CA ILE A 74 -14.66 -28.43 11.66
C ILE A 74 -14.29 -27.46 12.79
N LYS A 75 -13.23 -26.65 12.59
CA LYS A 75 -12.73 -25.69 13.59
C LYS A 75 -12.05 -24.50 12.92
N GLY A 76 -12.41 -23.30 13.33
CA GLY A 76 -11.69 -22.05 13.09
C GLY A 76 -10.68 -21.72 14.19
N LYS A 77 -9.51 -21.22 13.79
CA LYS A 77 -8.46 -20.74 14.69
C LYS A 77 -7.83 -19.46 14.17
N VAL A 78 -8.03 -18.38 14.90
CA VAL A 78 -7.46 -17.06 14.62
C VAL A 78 -6.28 -16.80 15.53
N THR A 79 -5.16 -16.34 14.96
CA THR A 79 -3.98 -15.87 15.71
C THR A 79 -3.75 -14.39 15.47
N LEU A 80 -3.83 -13.58 16.52
CA LEU A 80 -3.66 -12.13 16.45
C LEU A 80 -2.38 -11.66 17.17
N GLY A 81 -1.58 -10.85 16.47
CA GLY A 81 -0.30 -10.33 16.96
C GLY A 81 -0.42 -9.05 17.79
N SER A 82 0.12 -9.06 19.00
CA SER A 82 0.02 -7.93 19.94
C SER A 82 0.71 -6.62 19.52
N LEU A 83 1.74 -6.71 18.68
CA LEU A 83 2.46 -5.51 18.20
C LEU A 83 1.66 -4.69 17.19
N ARG A 84 0.52 -5.18 16.72
CA ARG A 84 -0.32 -4.45 15.76
C ARG A 84 -0.86 -3.15 16.34
N VAL A 85 -1.31 -3.19 17.60
CA VAL A 85 -1.83 -2.00 18.32
C VAL A 85 -0.79 -0.88 18.36
N ARG A 86 0.48 -1.23 18.61
CA ARG A 86 1.59 -0.27 18.62
C ARG A 86 1.74 0.43 17.28
N GLN A 87 1.57 -0.30 16.17
CA GLN A 87 1.73 0.27 14.84
C GLN A 87 0.59 1.23 14.49
N ASP A 88 -0.65 0.83 14.75
CA ASP A 88 -1.81 1.68 14.46
C ASP A 88 -1.77 2.94 15.34
N PHE A 89 -1.36 2.80 16.60
CA PHE A 89 -1.09 3.93 17.50
C PHE A 89 0.00 4.85 16.94
N LEU A 90 1.11 4.30 16.45
CA LEU A 90 2.22 5.06 15.88
C LEU A 90 1.83 5.82 14.60
N ILE A 91 0.95 5.25 13.77
CA ILE A 91 0.41 5.94 12.58
C ILE A 91 -0.39 7.17 13.02
N ALA A 92 -1.31 7.04 13.98
CA ALA A 92 -2.06 8.18 14.50
C ALA A 92 -1.14 9.21 15.19
N GLN A 93 -0.14 8.74 15.95
CA GLN A 93 0.83 9.59 16.63
C GLN A 93 1.66 10.44 15.65
N GLY A 94 1.95 9.92 14.46
CA GLY A 94 2.60 10.70 13.41
C GLY A 94 1.68 11.77 12.82
N LEU A 95 0.37 11.56 12.80
CA LEU A 95 -0.57 12.46 12.13
C LEU A 95 -0.96 13.69 12.95
N LEU A 96 -0.79 13.67 14.28
CA LEU A 96 -1.21 14.76 15.18
C LEU A 96 -0.22 15.02 16.31
N ALA A 97 -0.29 16.20 16.92
CA ALA A 97 0.44 16.58 18.12
C ALA A 97 -0.09 15.80 19.35
N ALA A 98 0.27 14.52 19.42
CA ALA A 98 -0.33 13.53 20.31
C ALA A 98 -0.23 13.84 21.81
N TYR A 99 0.67 14.71 22.22
CA TYR A 99 0.98 15.05 23.61
C TYR A 99 0.92 16.56 23.90
N GLU A 100 0.28 17.35 23.03
CA GLU A 100 0.12 18.81 23.21
C GLU A 100 -0.55 19.17 24.55
N ASN A 101 -1.43 18.28 25.04
CA ASN A 101 -2.17 18.46 26.29
C ASN A 101 -1.53 17.75 27.50
N GLY A 102 -0.24 17.43 27.43
CA GLY A 102 0.54 16.80 28.50
C GLY A 102 0.89 15.33 28.23
N ASP A 103 1.24 14.59 29.28
CA ASP A 103 1.83 13.25 29.15
C ASP A 103 0.82 12.16 28.73
N ASN A 104 -0.48 12.43 28.82
CA ASN A 104 -1.50 11.51 28.33
C ASN A 104 -1.66 11.69 26.82
N PRO A 105 -1.55 10.61 26.02
CA PRO A 105 -1.74 10.70 24.59
C PRO A 105 -3.19 11.09 24.26
N ASP A 106 -3.36 11.83 23.16
CA ASP A 106 -4.67 12.13 22.58
C ASP A 106 -5.49 10.84 22.41
N PRO A 107 -6.74 10.80 22.89
CA PRO A 107 -7.55 9.59 22.91
C PRO A 107 -7.78 8.99 21.53
N ARG A 108 -7.73 9.81 20.46
CA ARG A 108 -7.90 9.36 19.06
C ARG A 108 -6.88 8.30 18.66
N LEU A 109 -5.68 8.29 19.25
CA LEU A 109 -4.66 7.28 18.94
C LEU A 109 -5.13 5.88 19.36
N MET A 110 -5.64 5.77 20.59
CA MET A 110 -6.15 4.50 21.11
C MET A 110 -7.47 4.12 20.42
N GLU A 111 -8.36 5.08 20.20
CA GLU A 111 -9.64 4.84 19.50
C GLU A 111 -9.42 4.28 18.09
N MET A 112 -8.52 4.88 17.31
CA MET A 112 -8.18 4.40 15.97
C MET A 112 -7.55 3.01 16.01
N ALA A 113 -6.63 2.75 16.95
CA ALA A 113 -6.01 1.43 17.10
C ALA A 113 -7.04 0.35 17.49
N LEU A 114 -8.00 0.67 18.36
CA LEU A 114 -9.08 -0.25 18.73
C LEU A 114 -10.08 -0.46 17.59
N ALA A 115 -10.38 0.58 16.80
CA ALA A 115 -11.20 0.43 15.59
C ALA A 115 -10.55 -0.53 14.59
N ARG A 116 -9.23 -0.42 14.37
CA ARG A 116 -8.49 -1.36 13.52
C ARG A 116 -8.51 -2.78 14.07
N LEU A 117 -8.38 -2.95 15.39
CA LEU A 117 -8.45 -4.28 16.02
C LEU A 117 -9.80 -4.95 15.85
N ARG A 118 -10.91 -4.20 15.92
CA ARG A 118 -12.26 -4.74 15.62
C ARG A 118 -12.31 -5.29 14.20
N GLN A 119 -11.91 -4.48 13.23
CA GLN A 119 -11.91 -4.87 11.83
C GLN A 119 -10.97 -6.06 11.56
N LEU A 120 -9.78 -6.07 12.18
CA LEU A 120 -8.83 -7.18 12.07
C LEU A 120 -9.42 -8.47 12.67
N SER A 121 -10.10 -8.40 13.81
CA SER A 121 -10.78 -9.55 14.39
C SER A 121 -11.84 -10.11 13.44
N ALA A 122 -12.68 -9.24 12.88
CA ALA A 122 -13.68 -9.62 11.89
C ALA A 122 -13.02 -10.27 10.65
N HIS A 123 -11.95 -9.67 10.13
CA HIS A 123 -11.19 -10.16 8.99
C HIS A 123 -10.68 -11.59 9.20
N GLU A 124 -9.95 -11.83 10.29
CA GLU A 124 -9.38 -13.17 10.53
C GLU A 124 -10.46 -14.22 10.78
N VAL A 125 -11.58 -13.84 11.41
CA VAL A 125 -12.73 -14.73 11.56
C VAL A 125 -13.36 -15.05 10.21
N GLY A 126 -13.40 -14.10 9.27
CA GLY A 126 -13.88 -14.32 7.91
C GLY A 126 -13.11 -15.43 7.19
N HIS A 127 -11.78 -15.49 7.34
CA HIS A 127 -10.98 -16.62 6.85
C HIS A 127 -11.38 -17.94 7.48
N THR A 128 -11.72 -17.95 8.77
CA THR A 128 -12.21 -19.18 9.42
C THR A 128 -13.57 -19.64 8.91
N LEU A 129 -14.35 -18.73 8.31
CA LEU A 129 -15.60 -19.01 7.60
C LEU A 129 -15.37 -19.38 6.12
N GLY A 130 -14.11 -19.59 5.69
CA GLY A 130 -13.77 -19.99 4.34
C GLY A 130 -13.75 -18.84 3.33
N LEU A 131 -13.74 -17.58 3.79
CA LEU A 131 -13.73 -16.42 2.89
C LEU A 131 -12.31 -16.02 2.50
N ALA A 132 -12.14 -15.73 1.21
CA ALA A 132 -10.91 -15.17 0.65
C ALA A 132 -10.90 -13.63 0.75
N HIS A 133 -9.74 -13.03 0.48
CA HIS A 133 -9.61 -11.57 0.42
C HIS A 133 -10.46 -10.96 -0.69
N ASN A 134 -10.93 -9.73 -0.48
CA ASN A 134 -11.49 -8.90 -1.53
C ASN A 134 -10.78 -7.54 -1.55
N PHE A 135 -9.79 -7.39 -2.43
CA PHE A 135 -8.97 -6.18 -2.53
C PHE A 135 -9.54 -5.12 -3.48
N THR A 136 -10.80 -5.26 -3.91
CA THR A 136 -11.57 -4.20 -4.57
C THR A 136 -12.61 -3.58 -3.63
N ALA A 137 -12.65 -3.96 -2.36
CA ALA A 137 -13.69 -3.48 -1.45
C ALA A 137 -13.55 -1.99 -1.12
N SER A 138 -12.33 -1.44 -1.13
CA SER A 138 -12.06 -0.01 -0.94
C SER A 138 -12.92 0.88 -1.85
N VAL A 139 -13.03 0.51 -3.14
CA VAL A 139 -13.76 1.27 -4.16
C VAL A 139 -15.27 1.07 -4.09
N ASP A 140 -15.71 -0.03 -3.48
CA ASP A 140 -17.12 -0.38 -3.27
C ASP A 140 -17.63 0.10 -1.91
N ASN A 141 -17.24 1.32 -1.51
CA ASN A 141 -17.63 1.89 -0.21
C ASN A 141 -17.24 0.97 0.97
N ARG A 142 -16.02 0.41 0.92
CA ARG A 142 -15.47 -0.49 1.96
C ARG A 142 -16.37 -1.70 2.23
N ALA A 143 -16.92 -2.29 1.16
CA ALA A 143 -17.93 -3.33 1.21
C ALA A 143 -17.50 -4.65 1.89
N SER A 144 -16.24 -4.82 2.29
CA SER A 144 -15.76 -6.07 2.88
C SER A 144 -14.74 -5.82 3.98
N VAL A 145 -14.88 -6.56 5.09
CA VAL A 145 -13.83 -6.68 6.10
C VAL A 145 -12.66 -7.52 5.59
N MET A 146 -12.81 -8.27 4.49
CA MET A 146 -11.78 -9.10 3.87
C MET A 146 -10.75 -8.30 3.03
N ASP A 147 -10.80 -6.97 3.11
CA ASP A 147 -9.79 -6.05 2.54
C ASP A 147 -8.76 -5.62 3.61
N TYR A 148 -7.66 -5.00 3.18
CA TYR A 148 -6.62 -4.44 4.03
C TYR A 148 -6.62 -2.90 3.96
N PRO A 149 -7.59 -2.17 4.52
CA PRO A 149 -7.61 -0.72 4.40
C PRO A 149 -6.48 -0.05 5.18
N HIS A 150 -5.95 1.04 4.60
CA HIS A 150 -5.21 2.07 5.32
C HIS A 150 -6.20 2.94 6.12
N PRO A 151 -5.83 3.59 7.25
CA PRO A 151 -6.76 4.49 7.91
C PRO A 151 -7.21 5.62 6.97
N TYR A 152 -8.52 5.83 6.85
CA TYR A 152 -9.13 6.88 6.03
C TYR A 152 -9.34 8.16 6.84
N ILE A 153 -8.29 8.99 6.89
CA ILE A 153 -8.24 10.25 7.64
C ILE A 153 -8.55 11.41 6.70
N THR A 154 -9.47 12.30 7.02
CA THR A 154 -9.82 13.45 6.17
C THR A 154 -9.39 14.78 6.79
N LEU A 155 -9.48 15.87 6.01
CA LEU A 155 -9.30 17.23 6.50
C LEU A 155 -10.66 17.87 6.75
N ASN A 156 -10.82 18.53 7.89
CA ASN A 156 -11.95 19.42 8.18
C ASN A 156 -11.74 20.78 7.51
N ASP A 157 -12.80 21.58 7.45
CA ASP A 157 -12.77 22.94 6.87
C ASP A 157 -11.77 23.88 7.57
N ASP A 158 -11.46 23.62 8.85
CA ASP A 158 -10.47 24.38 9.64
C ASP A 158 -9.03 23.88 9.47
N GLY A 159 -8.81 22.85 8.66
CA GLY A 159 -7.50 22.23 8.43
C GLY A 159 -7.09 21.18 9.47
N SER A 160 -7.92 20.91 10.48
CA SER A 160 -7.69 19.81 11.43
C SER A 160 -7.96 18.45 10.77
N LEU A 161 -7.30 17.40 11.27
CA LEU A 161 -7.50 16.03 10.78
C LEU A 161 -8.70 15.36 11.46
N ASP A 162 -9.57 14.75 10.66
CA ASP A 162 -10.71 13.96 11.10
C ASP A 162 -10.40 12.46 11.02
N PHE A 163 -10.56 11.78 12.16
CA PHE A 163 -10.34 10.35 12.36
C PHE A 163 -11.64 9.56 12.43
N SER A 164 -12.80 10.23 12.36
CA SER A 164 -14.13 9.62 12.54
C SER A 164 -14.42 8.47 11.59
N LYS A 165 -13.77 8.46 10.42
CA LYS A 165 -13.90 7.44 9.37
C LYS A 165 -12.66 6.59 9.18
N ALA A 166 -11.69 6.62 10.11
CA ALA A 166 -10.41 5.93 9.98
C ALA A 166 -10.58 4.45 9.60
N TYR A 167 -11.55 3.76 10.21
CA TYR A 167 -11.95 2.41 9.82
C TYR A 167 -13.48 2.28 9.82
N ASP A 168 -13.99 1.39 8.97
CA ASP A 168 -15.42 1.10 8.96
C ASP A 168 -15.85 0.27 10.17
N THR A 169 -17.15 0.29 10.46
CA THR A 169 -17.77 -0.41 11.59
C THR A 169 -18.82 -1.41 11.10
N GLY A 170 -18.77 -2.63 11.62
CA GLY A 170 -19.71 -3.69 11.26
C GLY A 170 -19.23 -4.55 10.10
N ILE A 171 -20.12 -5.40 9.60
CA ILE A 171 -19.84 -6.29 8.48
C ILE A 171 -20.22 -5.63 7.15
N GLY A 172 -19.37 -5.77 6.14
CA GLY A 172 -19.56 -5.12 4.85
C GLY A 172 -20.63 -5.80 4.00
N GLU A 173 -21.14 -5.11 2.98
CA GLU A 173 -22.19 -5.66 2.12
C GLU A 173 -21.71 -6.88 1.32
N TRP A 174 -20.49 -6.87 0.78
CA TRP A 174 -19.89 -8.03 0.11
C TRP A 174 -19.80 -9.25 1.04
N ASP A 175 -19.45 -9.02 2.31
CA ASP A 175 -19.35 -10.10 3.30
C ASP A 175 -20.71 -10.75 3.54
N LYS A 176 -21.79 -9.96 3.66
CA LYS A 176 -23.16 -10.48 3.78
C LYS A 176 -23.55 -11.30 2.57
N ARG A 177 -23.26 -10.80 1.36
CA ARG A 177 -23.54 -11.51 0.11
C ARG A 177 -22.75 -12.81 -0.01
N THR A 178 -21.53 -12.84 0.53
CA THR A 178 -20.69 -14.04 0.53
C THR A 178 -21.22 -15.09 1.51
N ILE A 179 -21.68 -14.67 2.71
CA ILE A 179 -22.36 -15.58 3.65
C ILE A 179 -23.69 -16.07 3.09
N LEU A 180 -24.48 -15.20 2.47
CA LEU A 180 -25.71 -15.60 1.78
C LEU A 180 -25.42 -16.69 0.72
N TYR A 181 -24.37 -16.53 -0.07
CA TYR A 181 -23.98 -17.52 -1.08
C TYR A 181 -23.48 -18.84 -0.47
N GLY A 182 -22.62 -18.76 0.55
CA GLY A 182 -21.90 -19.93 1.08
C GLY A 182 -22.63 -20.70 2.19
N TYR A 183 -23.59 -20.08 2.88
CA TYR A 183 -24.17 -20.60 4.12
C TYR A 183 -25.70 -20.59 4.15
N GLN A 184 -26.41 -20.06 3.15
CA GLN A 184 -27.87 -20.06 3.18
C GLN A 184 -28.43 -21.46 2.97
N ASP A 185 -29.35 -21.88 3.84
CA ASP A 185 -30.18 -23.08 3.61
C ASP A 185 -31.28 -22.78 2.57
N PHE A 186 -31.40 -23.66 1.58
CA PHE A 186 -32.49 -23.61 0.60
C PHE A 186 -33.62 -24.59 0.96
N PRO A 187 -34.90 -24.20 0.83
CA PRO A 187 -36.02 -25.12 1.03
C PRO A 187 -35.94 -26.34 0.11
N GLU A 188 -36.46 -27.48 0.58
CA GLU A 188 -36.53 -28.71 -0.22
C GLU A 188 -37.27 -28.47 -1.55
N GLY A 189 -36.69 -28.93 -2.66
CA GLY A 189 -37.20 -28.72 -4.01
C GLY A 189 -36.74 -27.42 -4.70
N THR A 190 -35.95 -26.58 -4.04
CA THR A 190 -35.31 -25.42 -4.68
C THR A 190 -34.24 -25.87 -5.68
N ASP A 191 -34.22 -25.27 -6.88
CA ASP A 191 -33.05 -25.37 -7.76
C ASP A 191 -31.93 -24.50 -7.19
N GLU A 192 -31.08 -25.12 -6.38
CA GLU A 192 -29.95 -24.47 -5.71
C GLU A 192 -29.04 -23.72 -6.69
N LYS A 193 -28.76 -24.32 -7.85
CA LYS A 193 -27.90 -23.69 -8.86
C LYS A 193 -28.52 -22.41 -9.39
N ALA A 194 -29.83 -22.41 -9.65
CA ALA A 194 -30.54 -21.21 -10.08
C ALA A 194 -30.59 -20.13 -8.98
N ALA A 195 -30.77 -20.53 -7.72
CA ALA A 195 -30.78 -19.61 -6.59
C ALA A 195 -29.40 -18.95 -6.36
N LEU A 196 -28.33 -19.74 -6.34
CA LEU A 196 -26.94 -19.23 -6.25
C LEU A 196 -26.59 -18.32 -7.43
N THR A 197 -27.04 -18.66 -8.64
CA THR A 197 -26.89 -17.82 -9.83
C THR A 197 -27.56 -16.45 -9.63
N ALA A 198 -28.79 -16.42 -9.09
CA ALA A 198 -29.51 -15.18 -8.83
C ALA A 198 -28.79 -14.27 -7.80
N ILE A 199 -28.18 -14.87 -6.77
CA ILE A 199 -27.36 -14.14 -5.80
C ILE A 199 -26.20 -13.43 -6.50
N LEU A 200 -25.48 -14.12 -7.40
CA LEU A 200 -24.36 -13.54 -8.14
C LEU A 200 -24.80 -12.40 -9.07
N GLU A 201 -25.95 -12.55 -9.75
CA GLU A 201 -26.48 -11.48 -10.60
C GLU A 201 -26.88 -10.23 -9.81
N GLU A 202 -27.44 -10.43 -8.62
CA GLU A 202 -27.76 -9.30 -7.74
C GLU A 202 -26.49 -8.63 -7.21
N ASN A 203 -25.43 -9.38 -6.85
CA ASN A 203 -24.14 -8.81 -6.48
C ASN A 203 -23.59 -7.89 -7.59
N MET A 204 -23.70 -8.31 -8.85
CA MET A 204 -23.31 -7.49 -10.01
C MET A 204 -24.16 -6.22 -10.14
N LYS A 205 -25.49 -6.33 -9.93
CA LYS A 205 -26.39 -5.16 -9.94
C LYS A 205 -26.11 -4.18 -8.80
N MET A 206 -25.64 -4.68 -7.67
CA MET A 206 -25.18 -3.88 -6.54
C MET A 206 -23.81 -3.21 -6.80
N GLY A 207 -23.12 -3.60 -7.87
CA GLY A 207 -21.81 -3.06 -8.22
C GLY A 207 -20.68 -3.58 -7.34
N LEU A 208 -20.84 -4.77 -6.74
CA LEU A 208 -19.81 -5.34 -5.87
C LEU A 208 -18.76 -6.10 -6.69
N HIS A 209 -17.54 -5.58 -6.70
CA HIS A 209 -16.37 -6.13 -7.37
C HIS A 209 -15.68 -7.18 -6.48
N TYR A 210 -15.00 -8.11 -7.13
CA TYR A 210 -14.20 -9.12 -6.46
C TYR A 210 -12.94 -9.47 -7.22
N LEU A 211 -11.80 -9.14 -6.61
CA LEU A 211 -10.47 -9.59 -7.00
C LEU A 211 -9.65 -9.86 -5.74
N SER A 212 -8.86 -10.94 -5.76
CA SER A 212 -8.11 -11.43 -4.60
C SER A 212 -6.59 -11.23 -4.80
N ASP A 213 -5.81 -11.87 -3.93
CA ASP A 213 -4.36 -11.75 -3.78
C ASP A 213 -3.54 -11.74 -5.08
N GLN A 214 -3.85 -12.61 -6.05
CA GLN A 214 -3.09 -12.68 -7.31
C GLN A 214 -3.17 -11.39 -8.13
N ASP A 215 -4.26 -10.64 -7.98
CA ASP A 215 -4.53 -9.41 -8.72
C ASP A 215 -4.08 -8.16 -7.94
N ALA A 216 -3.82 -8.31 -6.64
CA ALA A 216 -3.54 -7.18 -5.76
C ALA A 216 -2.14 -7.16 -5.14
N ARG A 217 -1.51 -8.31 -4.89
CA ARG A 217 -0.20 -8.38 -4.21
C ARG A 217 1.01 -8.14 -5.12
N PRO A 218 1.07 -8.65 -6.36
CA PRO A 218 2.19 -8.35 -7.24
C PRO A 218 2.29 -6.84 -7.55
N GLN A 219 3.49 -6.28 -7.47
CA GLN A 219 3.74 -4.89 -7.90
C GLN A 219 3.44 -4.67 -9.40
N SER A 220 3.53 -5.74 -10.19
CA SER A 220 3.25 -5.77 -11.62
C SER A 220 1.79 -6.04 -11.97
N SER A 221 0.91 -6.22 -10.97
CA SER A 221 -0.54 -6.44 -11.17
C SER A 221 -1.17 -5.40 -12.09
N ALA A 222 -2.18 -5.85 -12.85
CA ALA A 222 -2.75 -5.07 -13.93
C ALA A 222 -4.08 -4.38 -13.56
N HIS A 223 -4.82 -4.84 -12.55
CA HIS A 223 -6.12 -4.27 -12.27
C HIS A 223 -6.01 -2.92 -11.54
N PRO A 224 -6.66 -1.84 -12.03
CA PRO A 224 -6.53 -0.51 -11.45
C PRO A 224 -7.21 -0.36 -10.08
N LEU A 225 -8.21 -1.18 -9.77
CA LEU A 225 -9.01 -1.07 -8.54
C LEU A 225 -8.62 -2.10 -7.46
N ALA A 226 -7.65 -2.98 -7.73
CA ALA A 226 -7.28 -4.06 -6.81
C ALA A 226 -5.96 -3.75 -6.09
N HIS A 227 -6.03 -3.31 -4.84
CA HIS A 227 -4.83 -3.04 -4.05
C HIS A 227 -5.06 -3.16 -2.54
N LEU A 228 -3.97 -3.48 -1.84
CA LEU A 228 -3.93 -3.51 -0.38
C LEU A 228 -3.62 -2.10 0.10
N TRP A 229 -4.13 -1.72 1.28
CA TRP A 229 -3.83 -0.42 1.91
C TRP A 229 -4.29 0.78 1.09
N ASP A 230 -5.41 0.63 0.39
CA ASP A 230 -6.04 1.64 -0.46
C ASP A 230 -7.39 2.09 0.14
N ASN A 231 -7.88 3.25 -0.29
CA ASN A 231 -9.20 3.78 0.06
C ASN A 231 -9.77 4.59 -1.11
N GLY A 232 -11.06 4.96 -0.99
CA GLY A 232 -11.72 5.83 -1.94
C GLY A 232 -12.10 5.11 -3.23
N SER A 233 -12.71 5.84 -4.15
CA SER A 233 -13.29 5.26 -5.38
C SER A 233 -12.28 5.14 -6.54
N TRP A 234 -11.14 5.82 -6.46
CA TRP A 234 -10.14 5.83 -7.51
C TRP A 234 -8.73 6.09 -6.94
N PRO A 235 -7.72 5.27 -7.28
CA PRO A 235 -6.40 5.36 -6.64
C PRO A 235 -5.72 6.73 -6.76
N THR A 236 -5.88 7.39 -7.91
CA THR A 236 -5.24 8.68 -8.19
C THR A 236 -5.79 9.79 -7.30
N ASP A 237 -7.08 9.77 -7.01
CA ASP A 237 -7.71 10.78 -6.16
C ASP A 237 -7.37 10.55 -4.69
N GLU A 238 -7.29 9.28 -4.27
CA GLU A 238 -6.81 8.92 -2.94
C GLU A 238 -5.35 9.33 -2.72
N LEU A 239 -4.47 9.20 -3.73
CA LEU A 239 -3.08 9.67 -3.62
C LEU A 239 -3.02 11.18 -3.36
N LYS A 240 -3.78 11.98 -4.13
CA LYS A 240 -3.82 13.45 -3.94
C LYS A 240 -4.28 13.81 -2.53
N ARG A 241 -5.38 13.20 -2.08
CA ARG A 241 -5.93 13.42 -0.73
C ARG A 241 -4.94 13.02 0.37
N LEU A 242 -4.26 11.88 0.23
CA LEU A 242 -3.29 11.40 1.20
C LEU A 242 -2.03 12.28 1.24
N MET A 243 -1.60 12.82 0.09
CA MET A 243 -0.54 13.82 0.02
C MET A 243 -0.92 15.11 0.75
N GLU A 244 -2.18 15.56 0.64
CA GLU A 244 -2.68 16.72 1.40
C GLU A 244 -2.66 16.47 2.91
N VAL A 245 -3.20 15.32 3.37
CA VAL A 245 -3.17 14.91 4.78
C VAL A 245 -1.75 14.85 5.31
N ARG A 246 -0.84 14.20 4.58
CA ARG A 246 0.59 14.13 4.92
C ARG A 246 1.19 15.51 5.06
N ASN A 247 0.96 16.40 4.10
CA ASN A 247 1.54 17.74 4.11
C ASN A 247 1.00 18.57 5.29
N THR A 248 -0.28 18.45 5.63
CA THR A 248 -0.86 19.10 6.82
C THR A 248 -0.25 18.57 8.10
N ALA A 249 -0.15 17.25 8.26
CA ALA A 249 0.45 16.63 9.44
C ALA A 249 1.95 16.97 9.59
N LEU A 250 2.72 17.00 8.51
CA LEU A 250 4.14 17.40 8.55
C LEU A 250 4.33 18.86 9.00
N LYS A 251 3.41 19.78 8.66
CA LYS A 251 3.50 21.17 9.14
C LYS A 251 3.35 21.29 10.66
N ASN A 252 2.60 20.38 11.26
CA ASN A 252 2.30 20.36 12.69
C ASN A 252 3.18 19.36 13.46
N PHE A 253 4.08 18.65 12.79
CA PHE A 253 4.95 17.65 13.41
C PHE A 253 6.07 18.35 14.21
N GLY A 254 6.27 17.94 15.46
CA GLY A 254 7.23 18.55 16.37
C GLY A 254 7.37 17.81 17.70
N LEU A 255 7.74 18.56 18.75
CA LEU A 255 8.00 18.01 20.08
C LEU A 255 6.78 17.31 20.67
N ASP A 256 5.59 17.85 20.43
CA ASP A 256 4.32 17.32 20.96
C ASP A 256 3.90 15.99 20.31
N ASN A 257 4.67 15.45 19.37
CA ASN A 257 4.47 14.10 18.86
C ASN A 257 5.01 13.01 19.81
N ILE A 258 5.78 13.36 20.85
CA ILE A 258 6.31 12.41 21.86
C ILE A 258 6.03 12.93 23.29
N PRO A 259 5.90 12.03 24.29
CA PRO A 259 5.66 12.46 25.67
C PRO A 259 6.93 13.03 26.31
N ASN A 260 6.75 13.86 27.34
CA ASN A 260 7.86 14.43 28.10
C ASN A 260 8.79 13.35 28.67
N GLY A 261 10.09 13.63 28.66
CA GLY A 261 11.12 12.68 29.10
C GLY A 261 11.51 11.64 28.04
N THR A 262 10.85 11.60 26.89
CA THR A 262 11.27 10.78 25.75
C THR A 262 12.44 11.44 25.02
N PRO A 263 13.51 10.70 24.66
CA PRO A 263 14.57 11.26 23.83
C PRO A 263 14.06 11.73 22.46
N LEU A 264 14.49 12.92 22.03
CA LEU A 264 14.10 13.50 20.74
C LEU A 264 14.45 12.60 19.54
N ALA A 265 15.45 11.72 19.66
CA ALA A 265 15.80 10.78 18.62
C ALA A 265 14.67 9.79 18.25
N GLU A 266 13.70 9.56 19.15
CA GLU A 266 12.53 8.72 18.88
C GLU A 266 11.51 9.39 17.94
N LEU A 267 11.60 10.71 17.72
CA LEU A 267 10.81 11.39 16.69
C LEU A 267 11.05 10.78 15.30
N GLU A 268 12.24 10.23 15.02
CA GLU A 268 12.51 9.53 13.75
C GLU A 268 11.51 8.40 13.53
N ARG A 269 11.22 7.62 14.57
CA ARG A 269 10.32 6.45 14.47
C ARG A 269 8.86 6.87 14.29
N VAL A 270 8.46 7.99 14.88
CA VAL A 270 7.13 8.58 14.69
C VAL A 270 6.99 9.24 13.31
N LEU A 271 8.07 9.83 12.80
CA LEU A 271 8.12 10.50 11.51
C LEU A 271 7.99 9.52 10.33
N VAL A 272 8.59 8.33 10.41
CA VAL A 272 8.60 7.34 9.30
C VAL A 272 7.20 7.01 8.75
N PRO A 273 6.20 6.60 9.56
CA PRO A 273 4.86 6.31 9.05
C PRO A 273 4.17 7.55 8.47
N LEU A 274 4.39 8.74 9.04
CA LEU A 274 3.87 9.99 8.49
C LEU A 274 4.51 10.33 7.13
N TYR A 275 5.83 10.41 7.09
CA TYR A 275 6.58 10.83 5.91
C TYR A 275 6.33 9.90 4.72
N LEU A 276 6.17 8.61 4.98
CA LEU A 276 5.87 7.59 3.99
C LEU A 276 4.39 7.16 4.01
N ALA A 277 3.47 8.03 4.45
CA ALA A 277 2.03 7.71 4.48
C ALA A 277 1.50 7.28 3.10
N HIS A 278 1.99 7.94 2.05
CA HIS A 278 1.62 7.69 0.64
C HIS A 278 2.17 6.40 0.02
N ARG A 279 3.03 5.63 0.73
CA ARG A 279 3.84 4.57 0.11
C ARG A 279 3.05 3.48 -0.60
N TYR A 280 1.90 3.08 -0.04
CA TYR A 280 1.04 2.05 -0.64
C TYR A 280 0.19 2.63 -1.76
N GLN A 281 -0.28 3.86 -1.57
CA GLN A 281 -1.08 4.53 -2.58
C GLN A 281 -0.30 4.80 -3.87
N VAL A 282 1.01 5.04 -3.78
CA VAL A 282 1.90 5.09 -4.95
C VAL A 282 1.89 3.78 -5.73
N GLU A 283 1.90 2.63 -5.04
CA GLU A 283 1.81 1.33 -5.70
C GLU A 283 0.44 1.11 -6.34
N ALA A 284 -0.65 1.48 -5.66
CA ALA A 284 -2.00 1.45 -6.22
C ALA A 284 -2.10 2.24 -7.54
N VAL A 285 -1.65 3.50 -7.54
CA VAL A 285 -1.68 4.38 -8.71
C VAL A 285 -0.81 3.85 -9.85
N ALA A 286 0.34 3.23 -9.54
CA ALA A 286 1.19 2.64 -10.55
C ALA A 286 0.48 1.54 -11.36
N LYS A 287 -0.45 0.78 -10.77
CA LYS A 287 -1.22 -0.25 -11.49
C LYS A 287 -2.19 0.30 -12.52
N VAL A 288 -2.56 1.57 -12.44
CA VAL A 288 -3.38 2.25 -13.46
C VAL A 288 -2.61 2.35 -14.78
N ILE A 289 -1.31 2.61 -14.73
CA ILE A 289 -0.43 2.68 -15.92
C ILE A 289 -0.20 1.27 -16.46
N GLY A 290 -0.42 1.08 -17.76
CA GLY A 290 -0.48 -0.25 -18.38
C GLY A 290 -1.58 -1.13 -17.78
N GLY A 291 -2.54 -0.53 -17.07
CA GLY A 291 -3.60 -1.22 -16.36
C GLY A 291 -4.64 -1.81 -17.31
N VAL A 292 -5.34 -2.82 -16.82
CA VAL A 292 -6.36 -3.57 -17.55
C VAL A 292 -7.52 -3.88 -16.61
N ASN A 293 -8.73 -3.50 -17.01
CA ASN A 293 -9.97 -3.87 -16.35
C ASN A 293 -10.37 -5.28 -16.78
N TYR A 294 -10.68 -6.13 -15.80
CA TYR A 294 -11.18 -7.49 -16.00
C TYR A 294 -11.86 -7.99 -14.73
N THR A 295 -12.63 -9.07 -14.86
CA THR A 295 -13.31 -9.75 -13.76
C THR A 295 -13.10 -11.26 -13.89
N TYR A 296 -13.39 -12.02 -12.85
CA TYR A 296 -13.40 -13.50 -12.91
C TYR A 296 -14.65 -14.04 -13.63
N THR A 297 -14.93 -13.54 -14.84
CA THR A 297 -16.10 -13.97 -15.59
C THR A 297 -16.01 -15.45 -15.98
N VAL A 298 -17.12 -16.16 -15.82
CA VAL A 298 -17.29 -17.57 -16.22
C VAL A 298 -18.12 -17.65 -17.51
N LYS A 299 -17.77 -18.59 -18.39
CA LYS A 299 -18.52 -18.88 -19.62
C LYS A 299 -20.00 -19.22 -19.32
N GLY A 300 -20.92 -18.60 -20.03
CA GLY A 300 -22.36 -18.63 -19.79
C GLY A 300 -22.88 -17.52 -18.87
N PHE A 301 -21.98 -16.76 -18.24
CA PHE A 301 -22.31 -15.62 -17.36
C PHE A 301 -21.92 -14.27 -17.97
N GLU A 302 -21.16 -14.25 -19.07
CA GLU A 302 -20.72 -13.03 -19.76
C GLU A 302 -21.88 -12.14 -20.19
N THR A 303 -22.98 -12.72 -20.67
CA THR A 303 -24.16 -11.97 -21.15
C THR A 303 -24.92 -11.30 -20.01
N ARG A 304 -24.78 -11.80 -18.77
CA ARG A 304 -25.41 -11.24 -17.57
C ARG A 304 -24.61 -10.07 -17.01
N ALA A 305 -23.28 -10.07 -17.19
CA ALA A 305 -22.36 -9.01 -16.78
C ALA A 305 -22.25 -7.85 -17.79
N GLY A 306 -23.04 -7.85 -18.86
CA GLY A 306 -23.01 -6.82 -19.90
C GLY A 306 -21.65 -6.77 -20.60
N ASP A 307 -20.96 -5.63 -20.53
CA ASP A 307 -19.61 -5.44 -21.10
C ASP A 307 -18.49 -5.61 -20.05
N GLN A 308 -18.81 -5.82 -18.77
CA GLN A 308 -17.84 -5.88 -17.66
C GLN A 308 -16.92 -7.11 -17.72
N TRP A 309 -17.29 -8.14 -18.48
CA TRP A 309 -16.44 -9.31 -18.70
C TRP A 309 -15.31 -9.07 -19.68
N LYS A 310 -15.38 -7.99 -20.47
CA LYS A 310 -14.37 -7.70 -21.50
C LYS A 310 -13.12 -7.17 -20.84
N VAL A 311 -11.99 -7.82 -21.17
CA VAL A 311 -10.66 -7.33 -20.83
C VAL A 311 -10.40 -6.04 -21.61
N ARG A 312 -10.25 -4.92 -20.91
CA ARG A 312 -10.06 -3.60 -21.54
C ARG A 312 -8.93 -2.83 -20.89
N PRO A 313 -8.00 -2.25 -21.67
CA PRO A 313 -7.03 -1.32 -21.10
C PRO A 313 -7.73 -0.15 -20.38
N VAL A 314 -7.08 0.38 -19.35
CA VAL A 314 -7.46 1.68 -18.78
C VAL A 314 -7.29 2.77 -19.85
N SER A 315 -8.19 3.76 -19.89
CA SER A 315 -8.14 4.84 -20.89
C SER A 315 -6.88 5.70 -20.76
N ASP A 316 -6.46 6.31 -21.86
CA ASP A 316 -5.25 7.15 -21.87
C ASP A 316 -5.34 8.34 -20.93
N GLU A 317 -6.52 8.95 -20.79
CA GLU A 317 -6.74 10.07 -19.88
C GLU A 317 -6.43 9.64 -18.44
N LYS A 318 -6.93 8.47 -18.02
CA LYS A 318 -6.72 7.94 -16.67
C LYS A 318 -5.29 7.47 -16.44
N GLN A 319 -4.64 6.89 -17.45
CA GLN A 319 -3.23 6.53 -17.35
C GLN A 319 -2.31 7.76 -17.27
N ALA A 320 -2.58 8.80 -18.07
CA ALA A 320 -1.83 10.05 -18.03
C ALA A 320 -2.05 10.79 -16.69
N GLU A 321 -3.27 10.79 -16.16
CA GLU A 321 -3.59 11.34 -14.84
C GLU A 321 -2.80 10.62 -13.72
N ALA A 322 -2.78 9.29 -13.75
CA ALA A 322 -2.01 8.47 -12.81
C ALA A 322 -0.49 8.73 -12.91
N LEU A 323 0.04 8.84 -14.13
CA LEU A 323 1.45 9.19 -14.34
C LEU A 323 1.78 10.54 -13.73
N GLN A 324 0.96 11.57 -13.96
CA GLN A 324 1.21 12.89 -13.37
C GLN A 324 1.16 12.88 -11.84
N ALA A 325 0.21 12.14 -11.25
CA ALA A 325 0.14 11.99 -9.80
C ALA A 325 1.39 11.30 -9.24
N LEU A 326 1.89 10.24 -9.88
CA LEU A 326 3.15 9.59 -9.47
C LEU A 326 4.34 10.53 -9.60
N LEU A 327 4.46 11.26 -10.71
CA LEU A 327 5.54 12.22 -10.92
C LEU A 327 5.52 13.36 -9.91
N SER A 328 4.35 13.73 -9.37
CA SER A 328 4.25 14.72 -8.29
C SER A 328 4.90 14.25 -6.98
N THR A 329 4.98 12.93 -6.76
CA THR A 329 5.71 12.36 -5.60
C THR A 329 7.23 12.46 -5.72
N LEU A 330 7.72 12.77 -6.92
CA LEU A 330 9.15 13.04 -7.20
C LEU A 330 9.49 14.53 -7.13
N ASP A 331 8.52 15.42 -6.88
CA ASP A 331 8.79 16.85 -6.73
C ASP A 331 9.67 17.09 -5.49
N THR A 332 10.79 17.81 -5.65
CA THR A 332 11.70 18.04 -4.51
C THR A 332 11.02 18.81 -3.38
N ARG A 333 10.03 19.66 -3.67
CA ARG A 333 9.26 20.38 -2.64
C ARG A 333 8.35 19.46 -1.84
N TYR A 334 7.87 18.37 -2.45
CA TYR A 334 7.04 17.37 -1.77
C TYR A 334 7.89 16.42 -0.91
N LEU A 335 9.07 16.06 -1.41
CA LEU A 335 10.01 15.17 -0.73
C LEU A 335 10.78 15.88 0.40
N GLU A 336 10.99 17.18 0.31
CA GLU A 336 11.71 17.95 1.32
C GLU A 336 10.99 17.91 2.68
N LEU A 337 11.73 17.54 3.72
CA LEU A 337 11.26 17.67 5.10
C LEU A 337 11.36 19.14 5.55
N PRO A 338 10.32 19.67 6.22
CA PRO A 338 10.39 20.99 6.86
C PRO A 338 11.64 21.17 7.71
N GLU A 339 12.24 22.36 7.65
CA GLU A 339 13.50 22.68 8.35
C GLU A 339 13.43 22.43 9.85
N ASN A 340 12.32 22.84 10.47
CA ASN A 340 12.06 22.62 11.89
C ASN A 340 12.08 21.13 12.29
N ILE A 341 11.75 20.21 11.38
CA ILE A 341 11.85 18.76 11.63
C ILE A 341 13.29 18.28 11.44
N ARG A 342 13.98 18.76 10.40
CA ARG A 342 15.37 18.37 10.08
C ARG A 342 16.33 18.69 11.23
N GLU A 343 16.09 19.79 11.94
CA GLU A 343 16.90 20.24 13.08
C GLU A 343 16.51 19.56 14.41
N LEU A 344 15.35 18.91 14.48
CA LEU A 344 14.77 18.42 15.73
C LEU A 344 15.27 17.03 16.16
N ILE A 345 15.76 16.24 15.21
CA ILE A 345 16.03 14.80 15.41
C ILE A 345 17.55 14.58 15.60
N PRO A 346 18.05 14.46 16.85
CA PRO A 346 19.46 14.17 17.10
C PRO A 346 19.79 12.68 16.86
N PRO A 347 21.08 12.32 16.86
CA PRO A 347 21.54 10.95 17.03
C PRO A 347 20.86 10.16 18.16
N GLN A 348 20.74 8.85 17.97
CA GLN A 348 20.24 7.92 18.98
C GLN A 348 21.17 7.90 20.22
N PRO A 349 20.66 8.14 21.44
CA PRO A 349 21.46 8.05 22.66
C PRO A 349 21.74 6.58 23.07
N ILE A 350 22.63 6.38 24.05
CA ILE A 350 22.92 5.04 24.59
C ILE A 350 21.63 4.38 25.08
N GLY A 351 21.40 3.14 24.65
CA GLY A 351 20.18 2.37 24.96
C GLY A 351 19.13 2.42 23.84
N TYR A 352 19.26 3.35 22.90
CA TYR A 352 18.38 3.49 21.74
C TYR A 352 19.13 3.09 20.47
N ARG A 353 18.42 2.48 19.52
CA ARG A 353 19.03 1.96 18.29
C ARG A 353 18.09 2.16 17.11
N ARG A 354 18.67 2.52 15.97
CA ARG A 354 18.01 2.36 14.68
C ARG A 354 17.78 0.90 14.38
N ASP A 355 16.68 0.62 13.71
CA ASP A 355 16.32 -0.71 13.24
C ASP A 355 15.58 -0.63 11.89
N ARG A 356 14.94 -1.73 11.50
CA ARG A 356 14.18 -1.87 10.25
C ARG A 356 13.03 -0.88 10.09
N GLU A 357 12.58 -0.22 11.15
CA GLU A 357 11.47 0.76 11.15
C GLU A 357 11.96 2.21 11.14
N THR A 358 13.27 2.44 11.09
CA THR A 358 13.91 3.75 10.93
C THR A 358 14.57 3.88 9.55
N PHE A 359 14.84 5.11 9.10
CA PHE A 359 15.45 5.33 7.78
C PHE A 359 16.88 4.78 7.71
N LYS A 360 17.22 4.18 6.57
CA LYS A 360 18.57 3.68 6.29
C LYS A 360 19.41 4.80 5.66
N GLY A 361 20.13 5.54 6.50
CA GLY A 361 20.90 6.73 6.10
C GLY A 361 22.35 6.47 5.67
N ASN A 362 22.96 7.46 5.03
CA ASN A 362 24.36 7.49 4.59
C ASN A 362 25.24 8.44 5.44
N THR A 363 24.66 9.18 6.39
CA THR A 363 25.36 10.12 7.28
C THR A 363 25.92 9.47 8.56
N GLY A 364 25.93 8.13 8.61
CA GLY A 364 26.35 7.38 9.78
C GLY A 364 25.38 7.56 10.95
N LEU A 365 25.86 8.17 12.04
CA LEU A 365 25.12 8.29 13.30
C LEU A 365 23.98 9.32 13.24
N VAL A 366 24.11 10.36 12.41
CA VAL A 366 23.16 11.48 12.34
C VAL A 366 21.89 11.07 11.56
N PHE A 367 20.77 11.74 11.81
CA PHE A 367 19.57 11.61 11.00
C PHE A 367 19.84 12.01 9.54
N ASP A 368 19.38 11.19 8.60
CA ASP A 368 19.56 11.41 7.16
C ASP A 368 18.18 11.61 6.49
N PRO A 369 17.64 12.84 6.49
CA PRO A 369 16.37 13.13 5.81
C PRO A 369 16.45 12.92 4.29
N MET A 370 17.63 13.05 3.69
CA MET A 370 17.82 12.82 2.25
C MET A 370 17.66 11.34 1.90
N ALA A 371 18.14 10.42 2.75
CA ALA A 371 17.93 8.99 2.53
C ALA A 371 16.45 8.60 2.60
N GLY A 372 15.67 9.25 3.48
CA GLY A 372 14.22 9.06 3.54
C GLY A 372 13.55 9.43 2.21
N ALA A 373 13.86 10.63 1.70
CA ALA A 373 13.37 11.08 0.39
C ALA A 373 13.84 10.22 -0.78
N GLU A 374 15.11 9.81 -0.77
CA GLU A 374 15.70 8.95 -1.78
C GLU A 374 14.99 7.58 -1.83
N SER A 375 14.65 7.00 -0.67
CA SER A 375 13.92 5.72 -0.61
C SER A 375 12.48 5.81 -1.12
N ALA A 376 11.80 6.94 -0.88
CA ALA A 376 10.46 7.19 -1.41
C ALA A 376 10.51 7.37 -2.94
N ALA A 377 11.42 8.23 -3.43
CA ALA A 377 11.61 8.45 -4.85
C ALA A 377 12.01 7.17 -5.61
N ALA A 378 12.91 6.37 -5.04
CA ALA A 378 13.35 5.10 -5.64
C ALA A 378 12.17 4.16 -5.88
N THR A 379 11.19 4.13 -4.97
CA THR A 379 10.02 3.28 -5.06
C THR A 379 9.11 3.72 -6.22
N THR A 380 8.79 5.01 -6.32
CA THR A 380 8.01 5.55 -7.45
C THR A 380 8.69 5.27 -8.78
N ILE A 381 10.01 5.51 -8.88
CA ILE A 381 10.78 5.30 -10.10
C ILE A 381 10.80 3.81 -10.51
N ALA A 382 11.02 2.91 -9.55
CA ALA A 382 11.02 1.47 -9.80
C ALA A 382 9.65 0.98 -10.28
N LEU A 383 8.56 1.49 -9.71
CA LEU A 383 7.20 1.16 -10.13
C LEU A 383 6.90 1.67 -11.55
N LEU A 384 7.29 2.90 -11.89
CA LEU A 384 7.11 3.44 -13.25
C LEU A 384 7.88 2.64 -14.31
N LEU A 385 9.06 2.11 -13.95
CA LEU A 385 9.93 1.35 -14.83
C LEU A 385 9.79 -0.18 -14.68
N ASN A 386 8.68 -0.66 -14.12
CA ASN A 386 8.41 -2.10 -14.03
C ASN A 386 8.31 -2.73 -15.44
N PRO A 387 9.09 -3.78 -15.75
CA PRO A 387 9.12 -4.38 -17.08
C PRO A 387 7.77 -4.86 -17.59
N GLU A 388 7.02 -5.62 -16.79
CA GLU A 388 5.74 -6.21 -17.24
C GLU A 388 4.69 -5.15 -17.54
N ARG A 389 4.67 -4.06 -16.76
CA ARG A 389 3.83 -2.88 -17.01
C ARG A 389 4.17 -2.21 -18.33
N LEU A 390 5.45 -1.97 -18.58
CA LEU A 390 5.89 -1.37 -19.84
C LEU A 390 5.64 -2.30 -21.03
N THR A 391 5.78 -3.62 -20.87
CA THR A 391 5.40 -4.60 -21.89
C THR A 391 3.90 -4.52 -22.22
N ARG A 392 3.02 -4.37 -21.21
CA ARG A 392 1.59 -4.14 -21.46
C ARG A 392 1.36 -2.85 -22.25
N LEU A 393 2.09 -1.77 -21.96
CA LEU A 393 2.00 -0.53 -22.75
C LEU A 393 2.45 -0.71 -24.20
N VAL A 394 3.48 -1.52 -24.47
CA VAL A 394 3.87 -1.90 -25.85
C VAL A 394 2.70 -2.55 -26.56
N GLN A 395 2.07 -3.55 -25.94
CA GLN A 395 0.95 -4.29 -26.54
C GLN A 395 -0.28 -3.39 -26.74
N GLN A 396 -0.57 -2.53 -25.76
CA GLN A 396 -1.65 -1.56 -25.82
C GLN A 396 -1.48 -0.57 -26.97
N LYS A 397 -0.28 -0.02 -27.14
CA LYS A 397 0.07 0.89 -28.25
C LYS A 397 0.05 0.18 -29.61
N ALA A 398 0.44 -1.09 -29.65
CA ALA A 398 0.37 -1.88 -30.88
C ALA A 398 -1.08 -2.20 -31.30
N ALA A 399 -1.97 -2.43 -30.34
CA ALA A 399 -3.39 -2.67 -30.60
C ALA A 399 -4.12 -1.38 -31.02
N GLU A 400 -3.76 -0.24 -30.44
CA GLU A 400 -4.36 1.06 -30.69
C GLU A 400 -3.25 2.09 -30.96
N PRO A 401 -2.83 2.28 -32.22
CA PRO A 401 -1.67 3.12 -32.57
C PRO A 401 -1.77 4.59 -32.15
N ASP A 402 -2.98 5.12 -31.96
CA ASP A 402 -3.21 6.51 -31.57
C ASP A 402 -3.03 6.76 -30.07
N ARG A 403 -2.83 5.71 -29.27
CA ARG A 403 -2.70 5.86 -27.81
C ARG A 403 -1.51 6.72 -27.41
N LEU A 404 -1.73 7.75 -26.60
CA LEU A 404 -0.69 8.63 -26.07
C LEU A 404 0.25 7.86 -25.14
N VAL A 405 -0.31 7.15 -24.17
CA VAL A 405 0.49 6.50 -23.12
C VAL A 405 1.17 5.26 -23.68
N SER A 406 2.49 5.30 -23.65
CA SER A 406 3.40 4.28 -24.19
C SER A 406 4.64 4.18 -23.30
N PRO A 407 5.50 3.16 -23.45
CA PRO A 407 6.73 3.08 -22.64
C PRO A 407 7.64 4.29 -22.86
N GLN A 408 7.76 4.76 -24.10
CA GLN A 408 8.49 5.98 -24.45
C GLN A 408 7.94 7.17 -23.68
N TYR A 409 6.63 7.40 -23.75
CA TYR A 409 5.98 8.52 -23.06
C TYR A 409 6.21 8.48 -21.54
N VAL A 410 6.09 7.31 -20.90
CA VAL A 410 6.34 7.15 -19.45
C VAL A 410 7.80 7.49 -19.10
N ILE A 411 8.77 6.97 -19.86
CA ILE A 411 10.20 7.21 -19.62
C ILE A 411 10.55 8.69 -19.84
N GLU A 412 10.05 9.30 -20.91
CA GLU A 412 10.30 10.72 -21.22
C GLU A 412 9.73 11.65 -20.14
N MET A 413 8.51 11.37 -19.67
CA MET A 413 7.88 12.14 -18.59
C MET A 413 8.62 11.97 -17.26
N LEU A 414 9.11 10.76 -16.96
CA LEU A 414 9.96 10.49 -15.80
C LEU A 414 11.28 11.26 -15.88
N LEU A 415 12.01 11.16 -16.99
CA LEU A 415 13.27 11.87 -17.19
C LEU A 415 13.07 13.38 -17.14
N THR A 416 12.00 13.88 -17.74
CA THR A 416 11.63 15.31 -17.67
C THR A 416 11.44 15.75 -16.22
N ARG A 417 10.65 15.01 -15.43
CA ARG A 417 10.46 15.32 -14.01
C ARG A 417 11.76 15.23 -13.20
N ALA A 418 12.62 14.25 -13.49
CA ALA A 418 13.87 14.06 -12.78
C ALA A 418 14.87 15.21 -13.05
N PHE A 419 15.06 15.59 -14.32
CA PHE A 419 16.07 16.57 -14.74
C PHE A 419 15.59 18.03 -14.66
N PHE A 420 14.29 18.30 -14.84
CA PHE A 420 13.70 19.64 -14.73
C PHE A 420 12.91 19.80 -13.42
N ASN A 421 13.47 19.29 -12.33
CA ASN A 421 12.88 19.40 -11.00
C ASN A 421 13.15 20.77 -10.35
N HIS A 422 12.45 21.04 -9.25
CA HIS A 422 12.66 22.21 -8.40
C HIS A 422 14.04 22.16 -7.73
N ARG A 423 14.78 23.27 -7.83
CA ARG A 423 16.19 23.42 -7.43
C ARG A 423 16.46 24.79 -6.79
N GLU A 424 15.42 25.43 -6.24
CA GLU A 424 15.45 26.80 -5.74
C GLU A 424 16.38 26.94 -4.52
N THR A 425 16.57 25.87 -3.74
CA THR A 425 17.52 25.83 -2.62
C THR A 425 18.65 24.82 -2.88
N PRO A 426 19.83 24.98 -2.24
CA PRO A 426 20.90 23.97 -2.32
C PRO A 426 20.46 22.57 -1.86
N TRP A 427 19.51 22.52 -0.91
CA TRP A 427 18.91 21.27 -0.45
C TRP A 427 18.11 20.58 -1.56
N GLN A 428 17.22 21.33 -2.21
CA GLN A 428 16.44 20.84 -3.35
C GLN A 428 17.34 20.46 -4.53
N ALA A 429 18.42 21.20 -4.77
CA ALA A 429 19.40 20.87 -5.81
C ALA A 429 20.08 19.52 -5.58
N GLU A 430 20.48 19.20 -4.34
CA GLU A 430 21.07 17.89 -4.03
C GLU A 430 20.03 16.76 -4.05
N MET A 431 18.80 17.05 -3.62
CA MET A 431 17.67 16.12 -3.76
C MET A 431 17.41 15.77 -5.24
N ALA A 432 17.35 16.79 -6.11
CA ALA A 432 17.16 16.59 -7.54
C ALA A 432 18.32 15.78 -8.15
N ASN A 433 19.57 16.01 -7.72
CA ASN A 433 20.70 15.17 -8.12
C ASN A 433 20.46 13.71 -7.76
N LYS A 434 20.00 13.40 -6.55
CA LYS A 434 19.66 12.01 -6.14
C LYS A 434 18.59 11.39 -7.02
N ILE A 435 17.52 12.12 -7.32
CA ILE A 435 16.42 11.64 -8.18
C ILE A 435 16.93 11.33 -9.60
N GLU A 436 17.79 12.17 -10.17
CA GLU A 436 18.43 11.90 -11.47
C GLU A 436 19.30 10.63 -11.42
N LYS A 437 20.11 10.44 -10.36
CA LYS A 437 20.90 9.19 -10.21
C LYS A 437 20.02 7.96 -10.16
N LEU A 438 18.90 8.02 -9.43
CA LEU A 438 17.95 6.93 -9.33
C LEU A 438 17.30 6.64 -10.69
N ALA A 439 16.84 7.67 -11.40
CA ALA A 439 16.22 7.52 -12.72
C ALA A 439 17.18 6.88 -13.72
N VAL A 440 18.43 7.36 -13.79
CA VAL A 440 19.45 6.79 -14.69
C VAL A 440 19.79 5.36 -14.32
N ARG A 441 20.02 5.05 -13.03
CA ARG A 441 20.31 3.68 -12.59
C ARG A 441 19.17 2.71 -12.90
N GLN A 442 17.93 3.11 -12.64
CA GLN A 442 16.78 2.25 -12.91
C GLN A 442 16.54 2.08 -14.42
N LEU A 443 16.82 3.10 -15.23
CA LEU A 443 16.75 2.99 -16.69
C LEU A 443 17.85 2.08 -17.25
N ILE A 444 19.07 2.14 -16.70
CA ILE A 444 20.14 1.17 -16.97
C ILE A 444 19.69 -0.24 -16.58
N ALA A 445 19.07 -0.41 -15.40
CA ALA A 445 18.55 -1.70 -14.95
C ALA A 445 17.57 -2.29 -15.96
N LEU A 446 16.62 -1.48 -16.43
CA LEU A 446 15.62 -1.87 -17.41
C LEU A 446 16.24 -2.22 -18.77
N ALA A 447 17.21 -1.44 -19.24
CA ALA A 447 17.93 -1.72 -20.49
C ALA A 447 18.79 -2.99 -20.41
N ALA A 448 19.27 -3.35 -19.22
CA ALA A 448 20.09 -4.53 -18.96
C ALA A 448 19.28 -5.79 -18.64
N ASP A 449 17.99 -5.66 -18.36
CA ASP A 449 17.13 -6.75 -17.90
C ASP A 449 16.87 -7.75 -19.02
N LYS A 450 17.34 -8.99 -18.82
CA LYS A 450 17.18 -10.09 -19.78
C LYS A 450 15.81 -10.76 -19.69
N ASN A 451 15.08 -10.51 -18.60
CA ASN A 451 13.73 -11.02 -18.39
C ASN A 451 12.66 -10.02 -18.86
N ALA A 452 13.03 -8.76 -19.06
CA ALA A 452 12.18 -7.76 -19.69
C ALA A 452 11.92 -8.11 -21.16
N ASP A 453 10.76 -7.67 -21.68
CA ASP A 453 10.50 -7.71 -23.11
C ASP A 453 11.57 -6.91 -23.87
N GLN A 454 12.11 -7.49 -24.95
CA GLN A 454 13.26 -6.89 -25.66
C GLN A 454 12.92 -5.53 -26.28
N GLN A 455 11.66 -5.25 -26.61
CA GLN A 455 11.26 -3.95 -27.11
C GLN A 455 11.31 -2.90 -26.00
N VAL A 456 10.95 -3.25 -24.76
CA VAL A 456 11.07 -2.35 -23.60
C VAL A 456 12.54 -2.03 -23.32
N ALA A 457 13.40 -3.04 -23.31
CA ALA A 457 14.85 -2.84 -23.14
C ALA A 457 15.45 -1.97 -24.25
N ALA A 458 15.01 -2.16 -25.51
CA ALA A 458 15.45 -1.33 -26.64
C ALA A 458 15.03 0.13 -26.50
N ILE A 459 13.80 0.41 -26.05
CA ILE A 459 13.32 1.77 -25.77
C ILE A 459 14.15 2.40 -24.65
N ALA A 460 14.41 1.67 -23.56
CA ALA A 460 15.23 2.16 -22.46
C ALA A 460 16.67 2.49 -22.90
N LEU A 461 17.28 1.64 -23.73
CA LEU A 461 18.60 1.88 -24.29
C LEU A 461 18.65 3.12 -25.17
N LEU A 462 17.65 3.32 -26.03
CA LEU A 462 17.56 4.53 -26.87
C LEU A 462 17.43 5.80 -26.01
N GLN A 463 16.64 5.76 -24.94
CA GLN A 463 16.48 6.90 -24.03
C GLN A 463 17.79 7.20 -23.27
N LEU A 464 18.60 6.19 -22.92
CA LEU A 464 19.95 6.40 -22.40
C LEU A 464 20.89 7.05 -23.43
N ASP A 465 20.74 6.70 -24.71
CA ASP A 465 21.49 7.31 -25.82
C ASP A 465 21.18 8.78 -26.01
N ASP A 466 19.92 9.15 -25.91
CA ASP A 466 19.53 10.55 -26.01
C ASP A 466 19.90 11.35 -24.76
N LEU A 467 19.79 10.73 -23.57
CA LEU A 467 20.20 11.36 -22.33
C LEU A 467 21.72 11.63 -22.30
N ASP A 468 22.56 10.71 -22.73
CA ASP A 468 24.02 10.90 -22.76
C ASP A 468 24.43 12.11 -23.62
N LYS A 469 23.75 12.31 -24.77
CA LYS A 469 23.95 13.49 -25.63
C LYS A 469 23.49 14.79 -24.94
N GLN A 470 22.39 14.75 -24.19
CA GLN A 470 21.92 15.91 -23.43
C GLN A 470 22.90 16.28 -22.30
N LEU A 471 23.42 15.27 -21.59
CA LEU A 471 24.42 15.47 -20.53
C LEU A 471 25.72 16.06 -21.09
N ASP A 472 26.11 15.72 -22.32
CA ASP A 472 27.23 16.35 -23.02
C ASP A 472 27.03 17.87 -23.19
N LEU A 473 25.84 18.27 -23.64
CA LEU A 473 25.50 19.68 -23.87
C LEU A 473 25.44 20.47 -22.56
N GLU A 474 24.88 19.89 -21.51
CA GLU A 474 24.82 20.51 -20.18
C GLU A 474 26.22 20.66 -19.57
N LEU A 475 27.02 19.59 -19.59
CA LEU A 475 28.36 19.56 -19.00
C LEU A 475 29.32 20.56 -19.68
N ALA A 476 29.17 20.81 -20.98
CA ALA A 476 29.98 21.77 -21.73
C ALA A 476 29.79 23.22 -21.22
N ASN A 477 28.62 23.54 -20.68
CA ASN A 477 28.25 24.88 -20.25
C ASN A 477 28.21 25.04 -18.71
N GLU A 478 28.24 23.94 -17.96
CA GLU A 478 28.14 23.95 -16.50
C GLU A 478 29.40 24.50 -15.82
N LYS A 479 29.19 25.45 -14.91
CA LYS A 479 30.22 26.15 -14.14
C LYS A 479 30.20 25.80 -12.66
N ASP A 480 29.06 25.40 -12.11
CA ASP A 480 28.95 24.95 -10.73
C ASP A 480 29.69 23.62 -10.53
N PHE A 481 30.57 23.57 -9.54
CA PHE A 481 31.39 22.39 -9.29
C PHE A 481 30.55 21.17 -8.91
N SER A 482 29.56 21.36 -8.04
CA SER A 482 28.72 20.27 -7.53
C SER A 482 27.88 19.66 -8.65
N ARG A 483 27.23 20.49 -9.46
CA ARG A 483 26.47 20.05 -10.64
C ARG A 483 27.38 19.38 -11.67
N LYS A 484 28.54 19.97 -11.96
CA LYS A 484 29.52 19.39 -12.89
C LYS A 484 30.01 18.01 -12.44
N ALA A 485 30.32 17.84 -11.15
CA ALA A 485 30.72 16.55 -10.58
C ALA A 485 29.61 15.51 -10.71
N HIS A 486 28.36 15.91 -10.45
CA HIS A 486 27.19 15.06 -10.61
C HIS A 486 26.92 14.64 -12.06
N LEU A 487 26.93 15.58 -13.01
CA LEU A 487 26.77 15.27 -14.45
C LEU A 487 27.88 14.36 -14.96
N THR A 488 29.13 14.61 -14.55
CA THR A 488 30.27 13.75 -14.86
C THR A 488 30.06 12.32 -14.35
N TRP A 489 29.51 12.18 -13.14
CA TRP A 489 29.18 10.89 -12.57
C TRP A 489 28.10 10.16 -13.38
N LEU A 490 26.98 10.82 -13.73
CA LEU A 490 25.92 10.23 -14.55
C LEU A 490 26.43 9.72 -15.89
N LYS A 491 27.23 10.53 -16.61
CA LYS A 491 27.85 10.13 -17.87
C LYS A 491 28.77 8.93 -17.72
N ASN A 492 29.57 8.91 -16.64
CA ASN A 492 30.45 7.79 -16.40
C ASN A 492 29.67 6.49 -16.17
N GLU A 493 28.55 6.53 -15.45
CA GLU A 493 27.69 5.35 -15.26
C GLU A 493 27.13 4.82 -16.59
N ILE A 494 26.56 5.70 -17.43
CA ILE A 494 26.04 5.31 -18.75
C ILE A 494 27.17 4.73 -19.62
N ARG A 495 28.35 5.36 -19.61
CA ARG A 495 29.52 4.88 -20.34
C ARG A 495 29.98 3.50 -19.88
N LEU A 496 30.09 3.28 -18.57
CA LEU A 496 30.52 1.99 -17.99
C LEU A 496 29.53 0.88 -18.35
N PHE A 497 28.24 1.16 -18.22
CA PHE A 497 27.19 0.24 -18.66
C PHE A 497 27.34 -0.11 -20.15
N ARG A 498 27.51 0.87 -21.04
CA ARG A 498 27.69 0.61 -22.48
C ARG A 498 28.92 -0.21 -22.82
N GLN A 499 30.03 0.04 -22.13
CA GLN A 499 31.29 -0.66 -22.39
C GLN A 499 31.21 -2.13 -21.98
N ASN A 500 30.65 -2.42 -20.80
CA ASN A 500 30.54 -3.78 -20.28
C ASN A 500 29.15 -4.05 -19.66
N PRO A 501 28.07 -4.17 -20.47
CA PRO A 501 26.72 -4.33 -19.95
C PRO A 501 26.53 -5.56 -19.04
N LYS A 502 27.34 -6.60 -19.27
CA LYS A 502 27.29 -7.87 -18.52
C LYS A 502 27.95 -7.81 -17.15
N GLU A 503 28.88 -6.88 -16.95
CA GLU A 503 29.66 -6.74 -15.71
C GLU A 503 29.22 -5.55 -14.86
N TYR A 504 28.39 -4.66 -15.42
CA TYR A 504 27.90 -3.50 -14.71
C TYR A 504 26.96 -3.93 -13.57
N GLN A 505 27.43 -3.73 -12.33
CA GLN A 505 26.66 -4.00 -11.12
C GLN A 505 26.00 -2.73 -10.64
N LEU A 506 24.68 -2.71 -10.66
CA LEU A 506 23.92 -1.63 -10.07
C LEU A 506 24.04 -1.67 -8.54
N PRO A 507 24.33 -0.54 -7.88
CA PRO A 507 24.21 -0.48 -6.44
C PRO A 507 22.75 -0.73 -6.03
N PRO A 508 22.51 -1.36 -4.87
CA PRO A 508 21.15 -1.62 -4.41
C PRO A 508 20.38 -0.31 -4.26
N ALA A 509 19.13 -0.31 -4.69
CA ALA A 509 18.23 0.82 -4.49
C ALA A 509 18.03 1.07 -2.98
N PRO A 510 17.95 2.34 -2.54
CA PRO A 510 17.59 2.67 -1.17
C PRO A 510 16.26 2.04 -0.79
N GLN A 511 16.22 1.36 0.34
CA GLN A 511 15.02 0.67 0.82
C GLN A 511 14.27 1.54 1.82
N MET A 512 12.95 1.62 1.65
CA MET A 512 12.09 2.17 2.68
C MET A 512 12.14 1.30 3.95
N PRO A 513 11.93 1.87 5.14
CA PRO A 513 11.69 1.11 6.36
C PRO A 513 10.46 0.20 6.22
N ASP A 514 10.47 -0.94 6.90
CA ASP A 514 9.40 -1.94 6.82
C ASP A 514 8.04 -1.30 7.15
N GLY A 515 7.08 -1.36 6.22
CA GLY A 515 5.73 -0.80 6.41
C GLY A 515 4.70 -1.84 6.85
N SER A 516 4.56 -2.93 6.10
CA SER A 516 3.55 -3.97 6.32
C SER A 516 3.95 -4.91 7.46
N PRO A 517 3.03 -5.73 8.03
CA PRO A 517 3.40 -6.78 8.97
C PRO A 517 4.56 -7.63 8.45
N ILE A 518 5.48 -8.00 9.35
CA ILE A 518 6.74 -8.65 8.99
C ILE A 518 6.61 -10.16 9.21
N GLY A 519 7.00 -10.98 8.23
CA GLY A 519 7.03 -12.44 8.36
C GLY A 519 6.80 -13.13 7.02
N CYS A 520 7.21 -14.40 6.92
CA CYS A 520 6.98 -15.24 5.75
C CYS A 520 5.48 -15.46 5.55
N GLY A 521 4.87 -14.59 4.74
CA GLY A 521 3.52 -14.77 4.21
C GLY A 521 3.58 -15.67 2.98
N GLU A 522 3.90 -16.93 3.20
CA GLU A 522 3.45 -18.03 2.35
C GLU A 522 2.65 -18.94 3.28
N GLY A 523 1.33 -18.77 3.24
CA GLY A 523 0.35 -19.66 3.86
C GLY A 523 -0.61 -20.09 2.78
#